data_AF-A0ABD5SI48-F1
#
_entry.id   AF-A0ABD5SI48-F1
#
_cell.length_a   1.000
_cell.length_b   1.000
_cell.length_c   1.000
_cell.angle_alpha   90.00
_cell.angle_beta   90.00
_cell.angle_gamma   90.00
#
_symmetry.space_group_name_H-M   'P 1'
#
loop_
_entity.id
_entity.type
_entity.pdbx_description
1 polymer ?
#
loop_
_entity_poly.entity_id
_entity_poly.type
_entity_poly.pdbx_seq_one_letter_code
_entity_poly.pdbx_strand_id
1 'polypeptide(L)'
;LQRVSADRVSIVARHCARGRAFVTAPLVGTDTELAAGEPGEIERSVLDEAGIDPTDFDLPGEFDSSGTRRAVLLRTDLDIRVDDGDPRFAFALPSGSYATVLLREFTKTDPLAE
;
A
#
# COMPACT_ATOMS: atom_id res chain seq x y z
N LEU A 1 -12.59 -9.59 -0.58
CA LEU A 1 -11.57 -9.14 -1.55
C LEU A 1 -11.75 -9.93 -2.84
N GLN A 2 -11.54 -9.33 -4.02
CA GLN A 2 -11.73 -10.04 -5.29
C GLN A 2 -10.38 -10.39 -5.91
N ARG A 3 -10.08 -11.70 -6.02
CA ARG A 3 -8.97 -12.18 -6.86
C ARG A 3 -9.29 -11.86 -8.33
N VAL A 4 -8.27 -11.45 -9.08
CA VAL A 4 -8.40 -11.06 -10.49
C VAL A 4 -7.75 -12.13 -11.36
N SER A 5 -8.56 -12.79 -12.19
CA SER A 5 -8.09 -13.73 -13.21
C SER A 5 -7.70 -12.98 -14.49
N ALA A 6 -6.92 -13.64 -15.37
CA ALA A 6 -6.40 -13.05 -16.61
C ALA A 6 -7.49 -12.43 -17.50
N ASP A 7 -8.66 -13.07 -17.60
CA ASP A 7 -9.81 -12.60 -18.38
C ASP A 7 -10.47 -11.33 -17.81
N ARG A 8 -10.24 -11.01 -16.53
CA ARG A 8 -10.82 -9.85 -15.84
C ARG A 8 -9.87 -8.68 -15.68
N VAL A 9 -8.59 -8.83 -16.02
CA VAL A 9 -7.56 -7.79 -15.81
C VAL A 9 -7.96 -6.47 -16.47
N SER A 10 -8.40 -6.49 -17.73
CA SER A 10 -8.77 -5.27 -18.47
C SER A 10 -9.94 -4.51 -17.83
N ILE A 11 -10.91 -5.24 -17.27
CA ILE A 11 -12.07 -4.66 -16.59
C ILE A 11 -11.62 -4.03 -15.27
N VAL A 12 -10.86 -4.77 -14.44
CA VAL A 12 -10.41 -4.27 -13.14
C VAL A 12 -9.44 -3.11 -13.31
N ALA A 13 -8.54 -3.15 -14.29
CA ALA A 13 -7.65 -2.03 -14.61
C ALA A 13 -8.44 -0.74 -14.89
N ARG A 14 -9.57 -0.84 -15.61
CA ARG A 14 -10.46 0.30 -15.86
C ARG A 14 -11.14 0.80 -14.58
N HIS A 15 -11.49 -0.08 -13.64
CA HIS A 15 -11.99 0.32 -12.33
C HIS A 15 -10.91 1.03 -11.50
N CYS A 16 -9.67 0.50 -11.52
CA CYS A 16 -8.52 1.13 -10.87
C CYS A 16 -8.22 2.51 -11.44
N ALA A 17 -8.26 2.68 -12.76
CA ALA A 17 -8.07 3.98 -13.42
C ALA A 17 -9.13 5.02 -13.02
N ARG A 18 -10.32 4.57 -12.60
CA ARG A 18 -11.44 5.43 -12.18
C ARG A 18 -11.56 5.56 -10.65
N GLY A 19 -10.59 5.05 -9.88
CA GLY A 19 -10.64 5.08 -8.41
C GLY A 19 -11.76 4.22 -7.80
N ARG A 20 -12.30 3.25 -8.54
CA ARG A 20 -13.39 2.35 -8.09
C ARG A 20 -12.89 0.98 -7.60
N ALA A 21 -11.61 0.71 -7.77
CA ALA A 21 -10.91 -0.48 -7.29
C ALA A 21 -9.47 -0.10 -6.97
N PHE A 22 -8.81 -0.88 -6.11
CA PHE A 22 -7.45 -0.64 -5.68
C PHE A 22 -6.67 -1.95 -5.71
N VAL A 23 -5.41 -1.87 -6.15
CA VAL A 23 -4.45 -2.96 -5.98
C VAL A 23 -3.99 -2.93 -4.53
N THR A 24 -3.89 -4.11 -3.91
CA THR A 24 -3.56 -4.23 -2.49
C THR A 24 -2.37 -5.15 -2.26
N ALA A 25 -1.57 -4.84 -1.24
CA ALA A 25 -0.56 -5.72 -0.67
C ALA A 25 -1.03 -6.26 0.69
N PRO A 26 -0.53 -7.42 1.15
CA PRO A 26 -0.87 -7.95 2.46
C PRO A 26 -0.21 -7.14 3.58
N LEU A 27 -0.96 -6.88 4.65
CA LEU A 27 -0.42 -6.65 5.98
C LEU A 27 -0.50 -8.01 6.67
N VAL A 28 0.66 -8.64 6.84
CA VAL A 28 0.76 -10.06 7.18
C VAL A 28 0.21 -10.33 8.59
N GLY A 29 -0.35 -11.51 8.74
CA GLY A 29 -0.95 -12.05 9.95
C GLY A 29 -1.41 -13.49 9.72
N THR A 30 -1.92 -14.14 10.75
CA THR A 30 -2.24 -15.57 10.78
C THR A 30 -3.19 -16.03 9.67
N ASP A 31 -4.16 -15.19 9.28
CA ASP A 31 -5.15 -15.48 8.23
C ASP A 31 -4.76 -14.91 6.85
N THR A 32 -3.50 -14.53 6.64
CA THR A 32 -3.07 -13.88 5.39
C THR A 32 -3.06 -14.85 4.22
N GLU A 33 -4.00 -14.67 3.30
CA GLU A 33 -3.94 -15.30 1.98
C GLU A 33 -3.05 -14.52 1.01
N LEU A 34 -2.00 -15.14 0.48
CA LEU A 34 -1.19 -14.55 -0.59
C LEU A 34 -1.90 -14.59 -1.94
N ALA A 35 -1.51 -13.65 -2.82
CA ALA A 35 -2.00 -13.60 -4.20
C ALA A 35 -1.58 -14.85 -5.00
N ALA A 36 -2.21 -15.05 -6.14
CA ALA A 36 -1.81 -16.10 -7.09
C ALA A 36 -1.00 -15.51 -8.25
N GLY A 37 -0.27 -16.37 -8.97
CA GLY A 37 0.59 -15.95 -10.09
C GLY A 37 1.73 -15.04 -9.66
N GLU A 38 2.19 -14.20 -10.59
CA GLU A 38 3.33 -13.29 -10.39
C GLU A 38 3.21 -12.40 -9.14
N PRO A 39 2.07 -11.74 -8.83
CA PRO A 39 1.96 -10.97 -7.59
C PRO A 39 2.17 -11.81 -6.33
N GLY A 40 1.72 -13.07 -6.34
CA GLY A 40 1.92 -13.99 -5.23
C GLY A 40 3.36 -14.50 -5.11
N GLU A 41 4.09 -14.58 -6.22
CA GLU A 41 5.52 -14.90 -6.24
C GLU A 41 6.32 -13.75 -5.63
N ILE A 42 5.98 -12.50 -5.95
CA ILE A 42 6.58 -11.31 -5.33
C ILE A 42 6.32 -11.31 -3.82
N GLU A 43 5.06 -11.53 -3.40
CA GLU A 43 4.71 -11.58 -1.99
C GLU A 43 5.50 -12.66 -1.24
N ARG A 44 5.60 -13.88 -1.78
CA ARG A 44 6.40 -14.96 -1.19
C ARG A 44 7.89 -14.62 -1.11
N SER A 45 8.48 -14.12 -2.20
CA SER A 45 9.90 -13.76 -2.24
C SER A 45 10.26 -12.75 -1.13
N VAL A 46 9.43 -11.72 -0.94
CA VAL A 46 9.66 -10.70 0.09
C VAL A 46 9.58 -11.30 1.50
N LEU A 47 8.63 -12.22 1.75
CA LEU A 47 8.51 -12.89 3.05
C LEU A 47 9.68 -13.85 3.30
N ASP A 48 10.07 -14.63 2.30
CA ASP A 48 11.21 -15.54 2.37
C ASP A 48 12.52 -14.78 2.64
N GLU A 49 12.74 -13.64 1.94
CA GLU A 49 13.89 -12.76 2.14
C GLU A 49 13.90 -12.13 3.54
N ALA A 50 12.73 -11.81 4.09
CA ALA A 50 12.58 -11.29 5.44
C ALA A 50 12.62 -12.39 6.53
N GLY A 51 12.51 -13.68 6.14
CA GLY A 51 12.39 -14.80 7.06
C GLY A 51 11.11 -14.79 7.90
N ILE A 52 10.00 -14.34 7.31
CA ILE A 52 8.70 -14.16 7.99
C ILE A 52 7.71 -15.22 7.51
N ASP A 53 7.09 -15.93 8.44
CA ASP A 53 5.94 -16.81 8.20
C ASP A 53 4.66 -16.21 8.81
N PRO A 54 3.47 -16.38 8.19
CA PRO A 54 2.21 -15.94 8.78
C PRO A 54 1.97 -16.44 10.22
N THR A 55 2.50 -17.60 10.59
CA THR A 55 2.42 -18.16 11.94
C THR A 55 3.24 -17.38 12.97
N ASP A 56 4.20 -16.54 12.56
CA ASP A 56 4.93 -15.65 13.47
C ASP A 56 4.03 -14.60 14.13
N PHE A 57 2.83 -14.39 13.58
CA PHE A 57 1.82 -13.46 14.10
C PHE A 57 0.80 -14.14 15.03
N ASP A 58 0.90 -15.46 15.28
CA ASP A 58 0.10 -16.17 16.28
C ASP A 58 0.70 -15.94 17.69
N LEU A 59 0.57 -14.72 18.17
CA LEU A 59 1.11 -14.27 19.45
C LEU A 59 0.03 -14.18 20.54
N PRO A 60 0.38 -14.31 21.82
CA PRO A 60 -0.61 -14.27 22.89
C PRO A 60 -1.35 -12.93 23.02
N GLY A 61 -2.67 -12.99 23.20
CA GLY A 61 -3.47 -11.84 23.62
C GLY A 61 -3.54 -10.73 22.57
N GLU A 62 -3.21 -9.50 22.97
CA GLU A 62 -3.30 -8.31 22.12
C GLU A 62 -2.21 -8.22 21.03
N PHE A 63 -1.28 -9.18 21.01
CA PHE A 63 -0.20 -9.25 20.02
C PHE A 63 -0.53 -10.16 18.84
N ASP A 64 -1.62 -10.93 18.91
CA ASP A 64 -2.18 -11.63 17.74
C ASP A 64 -2.52 -10.62 16.63
N SER A 65 -2.29 -11.03 15.39
CA SER A 65 -2.76 -10.31 14.22
C SER A 65 -3.21 -11.30 13.15
N SER A 66 -4.50 -11.30 12.84
CA SER A 66 -5.06 -12.01 11.67
C SER A 66 -4.57 -11.46 10.33
N GLY A 67 -4.04 -10.22 10.32
CA GLY A 67 -3.59 -9.55 9.11
C GLY A 67 -4.75 -8.94 8.33
N THR A 68 -4.41 -8.22 7.26
CA THR A 68 -5.38 -7.58 6.38
C THR A 68 -4.76 -7.31 5.02
N ARG A 69 -5.46 -6.60 4.13
CA ARG A 69 -4.85 -6.05 2.91
C ARG A 69 -5.04 -4.56 2.84
N ARG A 70 -4.01 -3.88 2.34
CA ARG A 70 -3.98 -2.42 2.22
C ARG A 70 -3.74 -2.02 0.78
N ALA A 71 -4.40 -0.95 0.34
CA ALA A 71 -4.12 -0.35 -0.96
C ALA A 71 -2.64 0.03 -1.07
N VAL A 72 -1.97 -0.41 -2.14
CA VAL A 72 -0.53 -0.19 -2.34
C VAL A 72 -0.23 1.23 -2.82
N LEU A 73 -1.23 1.92 -3.38
CA LEU A 73 -1.11 3.29 -3.86
C LEU A 73 -2.03 4.23 -3.06
N LEU A 74 -1.45 5.32 -2.57
CA LEU A 74 -2.17 6.48 -2.06
C LEU A 74 -2.41 7.45 -3.21
N ARG A 75 -3.67 7.81 -3.46
CA ARG A 75 -4.04 8.85 -4.43
C ARG A 75 -4.81 9.94 -3.71
N THR A 76 -4.52 11.18 -4.08
CA THR A 76 -5.23 12.37 -3.60
C THR A 76 -5.18 13.43 -4.68
N ASP A 77 -6.17 14.31 -4.67
CA ASP A 77 -6.10 15.56 -5.42
C ASP A 77 -5.06 16.45 -4.75
N LEU A 78 -4.15 16.98 -5.55
CA LEU A 78 -3.00 17.75 -5.09
C LEU A 78 -2.97 19.11 -5.77
N ASP A 79 -3.06 20.16 -4.98
CA ASP A 79 -2.84 21.54 -5.41
C ASP A 79 -1.48 22.00 -4.90
N ILE A 80 -0.66 22.52 -5.81
CA ILE A 80 0.69 23.02 -5.49
C ILE A 80 0.77 24.46 -5.98
N ARG A 81 1.14 25.36 -5.07
CA ARG A 81 1.47 26.76 -5.39
C ARG A 81 2.90 27.03 -4.96
N VAL A 82 3.54 28.00 -5.59
CA VAL A 82 4.87 28.48 -5.19
C VAL A 82 4.70 29.95 -4.82
N ASP A 83 4.92 30.26 -3.55
CA ASP A 83 4.84 31.61 -3.01
C ASP A 83 6.24 32.03 -2.58
N ASP A 84 6.78 33.10 -3.17
CA ASP A 84 8.13 33.64 -2.87
C ASP A 84 9.27 32.60 -2.95
N GLY A 85 9.10 31.57 -3.78
CA GLY A 85 10.06 30.48 -3.96
C GLY A 85 9.78 29.25 -3.11
N ASP A 86 8.85 29.32 -2.16
CA ASP A 86 8.49 28.20 -1.28
C ASP A 86 7.25 27.45 -1.80
N PRO A 87 7.34 26.12 -2.01
CA PRO A 87 6.18 25.34 -2.44
C PRO A 87 5.19 25.12 -1.29
N ARG A 88 3.92 25.45 -1.52
CA ARG A 88 2.78 25.13 -0.65
C ARG A 88 1.94 24.03 -1.27
N PHE A 89 1.70 22.97 -0.51
CA PHE A 89 0.91 21.81 -0.92
C PHE A 89 -0.42 21.80 -0.17
N ALA A 90 -1.52 21.61 -0.89
CA ALA A 90 -2.85 21.40 -0.32
C ALA A 90 -3.45 20.10 -0.86
N PHE A 91 -3.84 19.21 0.04
CA PHE A 91 -4.38 17.89 -0.28
C PHE A 91 -5.20 17.33 0.90
N ALA A 92 -6.04 16.34 0.62
CA ALA A 92 -6.79 15.61 1.64
C ALA A 92 -6.46 14.11 1.58
N LEU A 93 -6.14 13.50 2.72
CA LEU A 93 -5.76 12.10 2.77
C LEU A 93 -6.85 11.23 3.41
N PRO A 94 -7.05 9.99 2.93
CA PRO A 94 -7.86 9.01 3.63
C PRO A 94 -7.26 8.69 5.02
N SER A 95 -8.12 8.25 5.93
CA SER A 95 -7.70 7.86 7.28
C SER A 95 -6.58 6.81 7.25
N GLY A 96 -5.57 7.00 8.10
CA GLY A 96 -4.43 6.09 8.21
C GLY A 96 -3.32 6.35 7.18
N SER A 97 -3.45 7.35 6.31
CA SER A 97 -2.37 7.82 5.44
C SER A 97 -1.64 9.02 6.05
N TYR A 98 -0.37 9.19 5.67
CA TYR A 98 0.50 10.22 6.22
C TYR A 98 0.96 11.19 5.13
N ALA A 99 0.98 12.49 5.45
CA ALA A 99 1.46 13.54 4.54
C ALA A 99 2.91 13.33 4.11
N THR A 100 3.73 12.75 4.98
CA THR A 100 5.15 12.45 4.73
C THR A 100 5.33 11.50 3.54
N VAL A 101 4.44 10.53 3.34
CA VAL A 101 4.50 9.60 2.20
C VAL A 101 4.30 10.34 0.87
N LEU A 102 3.40 11.34 0.83
CA LEU A 102 3.22 12.18 -0.35
C LEU A 102 4.42 13.11 -0.55
N LEU A 103 4.85 13.81 0.49
CA LEU A 103 5.94 14.79 0.40
C LEU A 103 7.29 14.14 0.05
N ARG A 104 7.50 12.88 0.44
CA ARG A 104 8.69 12.10 0.06
C ARG A 104 8.91 12.03 -1.45
N GLU A 105 7.83 12.00 -2.24
CA GLU A 105 7.93 11.97 -3.71
C GLU A 105 8.46 13.31 -4.29
N PHE A 106 8.35 14.41 -3.54
CA PHE A 106 8.87 15.72 -3.90
C PHE A 106 10.26 15.96 -3.34
N THR A 107 10.46 15.74 -2.03
CA THR A 107 11.74 16.04 -1.37
C THR A 107 12.84 15.07 -1.77
N LYS A 108 12.52 13.78 -1.93
CA LYS A 108 13.48 12.71 -2.23
C LYS A 108 14.69 12.67 -1.30
N THR A 109 14.50 13.11 -0.06
CA THR A 109 15.50 13.08 1.00
C THR A 109 15.23 11.94 1.98
N ASP A 110 16.23 11.65 2.82
CA ASP A 110 15.99 10.85 4.01
C ASP A 110 14.92 11.53 4.88
N PRO A 111 13.92 10.78 5.41
CA PRO A 111 12.88 11.36 6.24
C PRO A 111 13.39 11.96 7.57
N LEU A 112 14.62 11.63 7.97
CA LEU A 112 15.31 12.14 9.16
C LEU A 112 16.42 13.14 8.81
N ALA A 113 16.59 13.52 7.55
CA ALA A 113 17.54 14.57 7.17
C ALA A 113 17.06 15.93 7.73
N GLU A 114 17.96 16.63 8.41
CA GLU A 114 17.78 18.03 8.85
C GLU A 114 17.88 19.04 7.70
#